data_AF-A0A927V5N2-F1
#
_entry.id   AF-A0A927V5N2-F1
#
_cell.length_a   1.000
_cell.length_b   1.000
_cell.length_c   1.000
_cell.angle_alpha   90.00
_cell.angle_beta   90.00
_cell.angle_gamma   90.00
#
_symmetry.space_group_name_H-M   'P 1'
#
loop_
_entity.id
_entity.type
_entity.pdbx_description
1 polymer ?
#
loop_
_entity_poly.entity_id
_entity_poly.type
_entity_poly.pdbx_seq_one_letter_code
_entity_poly.pdbx_strand_id
1 'polypeptide(L)'
;MNNMVLSSVSVGDAFLNVAIGMITVFVVLILISFIISLFKYISVIQNKLADRKANKDLVASSTDTVLSQIEEKEEVESVELTDDLELVAVITAAIAASMGTSTDGFVVRSIRRAGKSRWKNA
;
A
#
# COMPACT_ATOMS: atom_id res chain seq x y z
N MET A 1 -27.87 35.51 -23.24
CA MET A 1 -26.89 35.35 -24.33
C MET A 1 -25.69 34.64 -23.74
N ASN A 2 -25.79 33.32 -23.67
CA ASN A 2 -24.71 32.48 -23.16
C ASN A 2 -23.92 32.02 -24.37
N ASN A 3 -22.60 31.91 -24.17
CA ASN A 3 -21.56 31.49 -25.11
C ASN A 3 -20.94 32.66 -25.86
N MET A 4 -19.77 33.09 -25.38
CA MET A 4 -18.50 32.94 -26.09
C MET A 4 -17.40 33.71 -25.32
N VAL A 5 -17.07 33.25 -24.12
CA VAL A 5 -15.75 33.54 -23.53
C VAL A 5 -14.78 32.51 -24.11
N LEU A 6 -14.50 32.65 -25.40
CA LEU A 6 -13.26 32.12 -25.96
C LEU A 6 -12.20 33.17 -25.69
N SER A 7 -11.79 33.30 -24.43
CA SER A 7 -10.47 33.88 -24.16
C SER A 7 -9.48 32.99 -24.89
N SER A 8 -8.88 33.52 -25.96
CA SER A 8 -7.90 32.82 -26.77
C SER A 8 -6.75 32.38 -25.87
N VAL A 9 -6.81 31.15 -25.37
CA VAL A 9 -5.72 30.54 -24.60
C VAL A 9 -4.54 30.52 -25.55
N SER A 10 -3.58 31.39 -25.28
CA SER A 10 -2.38 31.46 -26.11
C SER A 10 -1.58 30.18 -25.88
N VAL A 11 -0.89 29.69 -26.91
CA VAL A 11 0.02 28.54 -26.78
C VAL A 11 1.03 28.78 -25.64
N GLY A 12 1.37 30.05 -25.35
CA GLY A 12 2.20 30.44 -24.20
C GLY A 12 1.53 30.22 -22.83
N ASP A 13 0.22 30.43 -22.71
CA ASP A 13 -0.53 30.21 -21.46
C ASP A 13 -0.68 28.71 -21.17
N ALA A 14 -0.85 27.90 -22.22
CA ALA A 14 -0.83 26.44 -22.10
C ALA A 14 0.55 25.92 -21.66
N PHE A 15 1.63 26.49 -22.19
CA PHE A 15 3.00 26.15 -21.79
C PHE A 15 3.26 26.48 -20.31
N LEU A 16 2.78 27.63 -19.82
CA LEU A 16 2.92 28.00 -18.41
C LEU A 16 2.30 26.97 -17.47
N ASN A 17 1.11 26.45 -17.79
CA ASN A 17 0.47 25.41 -16.97
C ASN A 17 1.26 24.09 -16.97
N VAL A 18 1.82 23.69 -18.11
CA VAL A 18 2.68 22.50 -18.20
C VAL A 18 4.00 22.71 -17.46
N ALA A 19 4.59 23.91 -17.56
CA ALA A 19 5.81 24.26 -16.84
C ALA A 19 5.58 24.21 -15.33
N ILE A 20 4.46 24.75 -14.84
CA ILE A 20 4.08 24.68 -13.42
C ILE A 20 3.95 23.20 -12.99
N GLY A 21 3.21 22.38 -13.74
CA GLY A 21 3.05 20.95 -13.45
C GLY A 21 4.39 20.19 -13.45
N MET A 22 5.24 20.45 -14.44
CA MET A 22 6.58 19.85 -14.54
C MET A 22 7.49 20.25 -13.38
N ILE A 23 7.50 21.53 -13.00
CA ILE A 23 8.30 22.03 -11.88
C ILE A 23 7.83 21.40 -10.57
N THR A 24 6.52 21.36 -10.32
CA THR A 24 5.98 20.77 -9.08
C THR A 24 6.35 19.29 -8.97
N VAL A 25 6.22 18.51 -10.04
CA VAL A 25 6.62 17.10 -10.05
C VAL A 25 8.13 16.96 -9.81
N PHE A 26 8.97 17.78 -10.45
CA PHE A 26 10.42 17.75 -10.25
C PHE A 26 10.82 18.03 -8.80
N VAL A 27 10.21 19.04 -8.16
CA VAL A 27 10.45 19.39 -6.76
C VAL A 27 10.01 18.26 -5.82
N VAL A 28 8.84 17.67 -6.05
CA VAL A 28 8.34 16.55 -5.22
C VAL A 28 9.24 15.32 -5.34
N LEU A 29 9.72 14.97 -6.54
CA LEU A 29 10.66 13.87 -6.74
C LEU A 29 11.99 14.09 -6.02
N ILE A 30 12.52 15.31 -6.04
CA ILE A 30 13.73 15.68 -5.28
C ILE A 30 13.48 15.51 -3.78
N LEU A 31 12.33 15.94 -3.28
CA LEU A 31 11.97 15.85 -1.86
C LEU A 31 11.85 14.39 -1.42
N ILE A 32 11.15 13.55 -2.20
CA ILE A 32 11.01 12.11 -1.92
C ILE A 32 12.39 11.42 -1.96
N SER A 33 13.22 11.73 -2.97
CA SER A 33 14.59 11.22 -3.06
C SER A 33 15.43 11.61 -1.84
N PHE A 34 15.31 12.85 -1.38
CA PHE A 34 16.03 13.36 -0.22
C PHE A 34 15.61 12.65 1.07
N ILE A 35 14.31 12.51 1.33
CA ILE A 35 13.78 11.81 2.52
C ILE A 35 14.25 10.36 2.57
N ILE A 36 14.19 9.63 1.45
CA ILE A 36 14.69 8.26 1.37
C ILE A 36 16.21 8.23 1.61
N SER A 37 16.96 9.20 1.10
CA SER A 37 18.41 9.30 1.30
C SER A 37 18.78 9.52 2.77
N LEU A 38 17.99 10.30 3.52
CA LEU A 38 18.15 10.47 4.97
C LEU A 38 17.91 9.16 5.73
N PHE A 39 16.84 8.42 5.41
CA PHE A 39 16.58 7.11 6.02
C PHE A 39 17.65 6.08 5.64
N LYS A 40 18.11 6.09 4.40
CA LYS A 40 19.24 5.29 3.95
C LYS A 40 20.51 5.63 4.73
N TYR A 41 20.75 6.89 5.06
CA TYR A 41 21.92 7.28 5.85
C TYR A 41 21.88 6.67 7.26
N ILE A 42 20.70 6.66 7.92
CA ILE A 42 20.50 5.96 9.19
C ILE A 42 20.67 4.44 9.04
N SER A 43 20.09 3.82 7.99
CA SER A 43 20.24 2.39 7.71
C SER A 43 21.70 1.99 7.46
N VAL A 44 22.46 2.79 6.71
CA VAL A 44 23.88 2.54 6.43
C VAL A 44 24.73 2.67 7.69
N ILE A 45 24.41 3.61 8.60
CA ILE A 45 25.12 3.74 9.88
C ILE A 45 24.81 2.55 10.80
N GLN A 46 23.56 2.07 10.84
CA GLN A 46 23.19 0.88 11.62
C GLN A 46 23.86 -0.38 11.09
N ASN A 47 23.88 -0.60 9.77
CA ASN A 47 24.60 -1.75 9.19
C ASN A 47 26.10 -1.68 9.49
N LYS A 48 26.74 -0.50 9.42
CA LYS A 48 28.16 -0.34 9.77
C LYS A 48 28.47 -0.55 11.26
N LEU A 49 27.51 -0.27 12.16
CA LEU A 49 27.64 -0.56 13.60
C LEU A 49 27.34 -2.02 13.94
N ALA A 50 26.37 -2.64 13.24
CA ALA A 50 26.05 -4.06 13.36
C ALA A 50 27.20 -4.93 12.84
N ASP A 51 27.86 -4.56 11.74
CA ASP A 51 29.07 -5.24 11.23
C ASP A 51 30.23 -5.19 12.25
N ARG A 52 30.28 -4.16 13.11
CA ARG A 52 31.23 -4.07 14.24
C ARG A 52 30.79 -4.87 15.48
N LYS A 53 29.50 -5.21 15.62
CA LYS A 53 28.96 -6.03 16.72
C LYS A 53 28.89 -7.52 16.36
N ALA A 54 28.81 -7.86 15.08
CA ALA A 54 28.77 -9.23 14.56
C ALA A 54 30.07 -10.03 14.77
N ASN A 55 31.19 -9.39 15.10
CA ASN A 55 32.40 -10.10 15.49
C ASN A 55 32.35 -10.62 16.96
N LYS A 56 31.31 -10.31 17.74
CA LYS A 56 31.25 -10.63 19.19
C LYS A 56 30.10 -11.53 19.67
N ASP A 57 29.11 -11.85 18.82
CA ASP A 57 27.87 -12.52 19.27
C ASP A 57 27.59 -13.89 18.59
N LEU A 58 28.61 -14.62 18.12
CA LEU A 58 28.45 -15.95 17.49
C LEU A 58 28.15 -17.12 18.47
N VAL A 59 27.88 -16.88 19.76
CA VAL A 59 27.84 -17.96 20.78
C VAL A 59 26.47 -18.22 21.41
N ALA A 60 25.45 -17.39 21.22
CA ALA A 60 24.20 -17.60 21.96
C ALA A 60 22.95 -17.16 21.19
N SER A 61 22.28 -18.07 20.49
CA SER A 61 20.80 -18.14 20.49
C SER A 61 20.32 -19.34 19.65
N SER A 62 20.73 -20.54 20.03
CA SER A 62 20.23 -21.81 19.46
C SER A 62 18.94 -22.28 20.15
N THR A 63 18.05 -21.36 20.52
CA THR A 63 16.85 -21.68 21.34
C THR A 63 15.55 -21.03 20.86
N ASP A 64 15.57 -20.14 19.87
CA ASP A 64 14.36 -19.41 19.43
C ASP A 64 13.56 -20.10 18.31
N THR A 65 14.02 -21.26 17.84
CA THR A 65 13.40 -21.98 16.71
C THR A 65 12.09 -22.68 17.09
N VAL A 66 11.80 -22.87 18.38
CA VAL A 66 10.63 -23.65 18.85
C VAL A 66 9.41 -22.78 19.12
N LEU A 67 9.57 -21.48 19.44
CA LEU A 67 8.44 -20.57 19.64
C LEU A 67 7.81 -20.13 18.30
N SER A 68 8.65 -19.90 17.28
CA SER A 68 8.23 -19.46 15.95
C SER A 68 7.25 -20.42 15.26
N GLN A 69 7.29 -21.71 15.58
CA GLN A 69 6.47 -22.72 14.91
C GLN A 69 4.99 -22.71 15.36
N ILE A 70 4.68 -22.07 16.50
CA ILE A 70 3.31 -21.93 17.00
C ILE A 70 2.68 -20.63 16.48
N GLU A 71 3.48 -19.56 16.35
CA GLU A 71 3.07 -18.25 15.81
C GLU A 71 2.85 -18.29 14.29
N GLU A 72 3.69 -19.04 13.54
CA GLU A 72 3.57 -19.19 12.09
C GLU A 72 2.24 -19.87 11.68
N LYS A 73 1.68 -20.73 12.54
CA LYS A 73 0.38 -21.38 12.25
C LYS A 73 -0.81 -20.44 12.44
N GLU A 74 -0.69 -19.45 13.32
CA GLU A 74 -1.72 -18.42 13.54
C GLU A 74 -1.57 -17.27 12.53
N GLU A 75 -0.34 -16.97 12.10
CA GLU A 75 -0.04 -15.95 11.09
C GLU A 75 -0.43 -16.40 9.67
N VAL A 76 -0.28 -17.67 9.30
CA VAL A 76 -0.67 -18.18 7.97
C VAL A 76 -2.18 -18.04 7.71
N GLU A 77 -3.02 -18.09 8.75
CA GLU A 77 -4.47 -17.84 8.61
C GLU A 77 -4.79 -16.33 8.50
N SER A 78 -3.90 -15.46 8.98
CA SER A 78 -4.01 -14.00 8.86
C SER A 78 -3.48 -13.46 7.52
N VAL A 79 -2.49 -14.12 6.91
CA VAL A 79 -1.84 -13.68 5.67
C VAL A 79 -2.72 -13.87 4.43
N GLU A 80 -3.62 -14.86 4.40
CA GLU A 80 -4.58 -15.00 3.28
C GLU A 80 -5.70 -13.94 3.30
N LEU A 81 -5.95 -13.33 4.46
CA LEU A 81 -6.95 -12.27 4.65
C LEU A 81 -6.40 -10.85 4.43
N THR A 82 -5.08 -10.65 4.48
CA THR A 82 -4.49 -9.31 4.30
C THR A 82 -4.52 -8.81 2.87
N ASP A 83 -4.48 -9.70 1.87
CA ASP A 83 -4.42 -9.30 0.45
C ASP A 83 -5.77 -8.78 -0.09
N ASP A 84 -6.90 -9.14 0.53
CA ASP A 84 -8.25 -8.81 0.07
C ASP A 84 -9.00 -7.85 1.02
N LEU A 85 -8.32 -7.15 1.94
CA LEU A 85 -8.97 -6.23 2.89
C LEU A 85 -9.80 -5.14 2.20
N GLU A 86 -9.32 -4.60 1.09
CA GLU A 86 -10.07 -3.63 0.28
C GLU A 86 -11.35 -4.25 -0.30
N LEU A 87 -11.26 -5.50 -0.78
CA LEU A 87 -12.39 -6.22 -1.33
C LEU A 87 -13.44 -6.53 -0.24
N VAL A 88 -12.99 -6.93 0.94
CA VAL A 88 -13.84 -7.13 2.13
C VAL A 88 -14.55 -5.83 2.51
N ALA A 89 -13.82 -4.71 2.59
CA ALA A 89 -14.40 -3.41 2.96
C ALA A 89 -15.49 -2.95 1.99
N VAL A 90 -15.25 -3.06 0.67
CA VAL A 90 -16.24 -2.69 -0.36
C VAL A 90 -17.48 -3.59 -0.31
N ILE A 91 -17.30 -4.91 -0.12
CA ILE A 91 -18.43 -5.85 -0.02
C ILE A 91 -19.25 -5.57 1.25
N THR A 92 -18.60 -5.44 2.41
CA THR A 92 -19.27 -5.15 3.68
C THR A 92 -19.99 -3.80 3.63
N ALA A 93 -19.36 -2.76 3.08
CA ALA A 93 -19.98 -1.46 2.90
C ALA A 93 -21.19 -1.51 1.97
N ALA A 94 -21.12 -2.27 0.86
CA ALA A 94 -22.23 -2.44 -0.06
C ALA A 94 -23.43 -3.14 0.59
N ILE A 95 -23.18 -4.19 1.39
CA ILE A 95 -24.23 -4.89 2.14
C ILE A 95 -24.84 -3.95 3.19
N ALA A 96 -24.01 -3.30 4.01
CA ALA A 96 -24.44 -2.32 5.00
C ALA A 96 -25.31 -1.21 4.39
N ALA A 97 -24.87 -0.65 3.26
CA ALA A 97 -25.63 0.36 2.52
C ALA A 97 -26.95 -0.18 1.95
N SER A 98 -26.97 -1.40 1.40
CA SER A 98 -28.20 -2.01 0.85
C SER A 98 -29.23 -2.37 1.91
N MET A 99 -28.78 -2.79 3.09
CA MET A 99 -29.62 -3.18 4.21
C MET A 99 -29.91 -1.99 5.16
N GLY A 100 -29.24 -0.86 4.96
CA GLY A 100 -29.34 0.31 5.84
C GLY A 100 -28.89 0.04 7.28
N THR A 101 -27.98 -0.92 7.48
CA THR A 101 -27.51 -1.37 8.79
C THR A 101 -26.01 -1.14 8.96
N SER A 102 -25.51 -1.13 10.19
CA SER A 102 -24.10 -0.91 10.51
C SER A 102 -23.20 -2.03 9.98
N THR A 103 -21.91 -1.73 9.80
CA THR A 103 -20.87 -2.61 9.23
C THR A 103 -20.45 -3.76 10.14
N ASP A 104 -20.80 -3.70 11.41
CA ASP A 104 -20.21 -4.51 12.49
C ASP A 104 -20.86 -5.91 12.60
N GLY A 105 -22.00 -6.10 11.92
CA GLY A 105 -22.76 -7.35 11.93
C GLY A 105 -22.36 -8.35 10.83
N PHE A 106 -21.40 -8.01 9.96
CA PHE A 106 -21.01 -8.85 8.82
C PHE A 106 -19.51 -9.16 8.85
N VAL A 107 -19.17 -10.44 8.72
CA VAL A 107 -17.77 -10.91 8.66
C VAL A 107 -17.57 -11.76 7.42
N VAL A 108 -16.56 -11.42 6.62
CA VAL A 108 -16.19 -12.17 5.40
C VAL A 108 -15.15 -13.21 5.76
N ARG A 109 -15.53 -14.50 5.69
CA ARG A 109 -14.67 -15.62 6.10
C ARG A 109 -13.83 -16.22 4.97
N SER A 110 -14.29 -16.11 3.72
CA SER A 110 -13.55 -16.58 2.55
C SER A 110 -14.08 -15.94 1.28
N ILE A 111 -13.20 -15.63 0.33
CA ILE A 111 -13.55 -15.10 -0.98
C ILE A 111 -13.08 -16.08 -2.05
N ARG A 112 -13.98 -16.58 -2.90
CA ARG A 112 -13.63 -17.46 -4.03
C ARG A 112 -14.14 -16.86 -5.34
N ARG A 113 -13.23 -16.61 -6.28
CA ARG A 113 -13.58 -16.12 -7.61
C ARG A 113 -14.09 -17.28 -8.46
N ALA A 114 -15.31 -17.18 -8.98
CA ALA A 114 -15.83 -18.15 -9.92
C ALA A 114 -15.17 -17.96 -11.30
N GLY A 115 -14.56 -19.02 -11.84
CA GLY A 115 -13.98 -19.00 -13.18
C GLY A 115 -15.05 -18.77 -14.27
N LYS A 116 -14.65 -18.18 -15.42
CA LYS A 116 -15.58 -17.70 -16.45
C LYS A 116 -16.55 -18.77 -17.01
N SER A 117 -16.15 -20.04 -16.96
CA SER A 117 -16.96 -21.18 -17.40
C SER A 117 -18.10 -21.53 -16.43
N ARG A 118 -17.90 -21.31 -15.13
CA ARG A 118 -18.82 -21.80 -14.08
C ARG A 118 -20.12 -21.02 -13.94
N TRP A 119 -20.15 -19.76 -14.38
CA TRP A 119 -21.35 -18.90 -14.28
C TRP A 119 -22.13 -18.78 -15.59
N LYS A 120 -21.54 -19.16 -16.72
CA LYS A 120 -22.21 -19.13 -18.04
C LYS A 120 -23.17 -20.30 -18.25
N ASN A 121 -23.01 -21.36 -17.45
CA ASN A 121 -23.77 -22.60 -17.56
C ASN A 121 -24.68 -22.82 -16.34
N ALA A 122 -24.81 -21.82 -15.46
CA ALA A 122 -25.73 -21.80 -14.34
C ALA A 122 -27.01 -21.07 -14.75
#